data_AF-B0DD93-F1
#
_entry.id   AF-B0DD93-F1
#
_cell.length_a   1.000
_cell.length_b   1.000
_cell.length_c   1.000
_cell.angle_alpha   90.00
_cell.angle_beta   90.00
_cell.angle_gamma   90.00
#
_symmetry.space_group_name_H-M   'P 1'
#
loop_
_entity.id
_entity.type
_entity.pdbx_description
1 polymer ?
#
loop_
_entity_poly.entity_id
_entity_poly.type
_entity_poly.pdbx_seq_one_letter_code
_entity_poly.pdbx_strand_id
1 'polypeptide(L)'
;MDKLTNMFSNLLPPQMREYAEQVYRDNMSAQNANIRVIPPDPRTEGGPPFDGIDESGGIDNVLKQMINSFAKNQTPRFPIPQRLQCANVEVEKYKACDNPGTMACSGCKLVSYCSKECQKYHWRVHKRDCRDPMLAKDWKPAWIIEHRHASFLDAISPSEDFLRKQMDEFSSGLFLWGNMPAIDVLNLPKNEKDLTTNFSLAFIASGDLRHVIRTVNSLPSDFSGNLNILINDCCLPIVCRNIILLLILGTISDEHLAADVALHFWYSTFMPHEYRMRISAMFTSLILPQTTPGSLMIVCSCPLGRNSTISFALPNEAMRYFVHYGSMDTSISQIQDEYDRVRNAPSRRDFHERMYAKLKPPHRVAFHEFRRFGIVLPFGALNAHFNVPNLSLFSFEGRWLQTDYADPLEGWDLGEVTEVGKAHGATPQDIYGCLYFFLTAQLRTFHQRLRQFPVTFNVYPVDARGLSKLLRNDEIPGLKAKPPYDRIEVSNILDANYVGLSDLLSDWAPLLADTRTASIVGYFMNWFFAQEDGRASSAGKAAIQNVIRKMAKEEKILRHIQEFGDETMMYLISSDMDALYENSKPFEKFLRKQGIENTLRQTQLKLRERHTIVPHVSVHP
;
A
#
# COMPACT_ATOMS: atom_id res chain seq x y z
N MET A 1 -6.43 -35.48 14.15
CA MET A 1 -4.99 -35.15 14.19
C MET A 1 -4.13 -36.27 13.62
N ASP A 2 -3.98 -37.44 14.27
CA ASP A 2 -2.98 -38.46 13.86
C ASP A 2 -3.09 -39.01 12.44
N LYS A 3 -4.29 -39.09 11.85
CA LYS A 3 -4.49 -39.54 10.45
C LYS A 3 -4.12 -38.46 9.42
N LEU A 4 -4.40 -37.21 9.76
CA LEU A 4 -4.12 -36.00 8.99
C LEU A 4 -2.63 -35.65 9.05
N THR A 5 -2.05 -35.71 10.25
CA THR A 5 -0.61 -35.61 10.48
C THR A 5 0.13 -36.75 9.79
N ASN A 6 -0.34 -38.00 9.82
CA ASN A 6 0.26 -39.11 9.05
C ASN A 6 0.14 -38.95 7.53
N MET A 7 -0.96 -38.40 7.01
CA MET A 7 -1.10 -38.15 5.57
C MET A 7 -0.19 -37.00 5.10
N PHE A 8 -0.19 -35.86 5.79
CA PHE A 8 0.71 -34.73 5.46
C PHE A 8 2.19 -35.11 5.62
N SER A 9 2.50 -35.94 6.59
CA SER A 9 3.88 -36.34 6.86
C SER A 9 4.44 -37.44 5.96
N ASN A 10 3.58 -38.13 5.20
CA ASN A 10 4.00 -39.02 4.12
C ASN A 10 4.11 -38.31 2.76
N LEU A 11 3.65 -37.05 2.66
CA LEU A 11 3.63 -36.25 1.43
C LEU A 11 4.79 -35.25 1.30
N LEU A 12 5.44 -34.90 2.40
CA LEU A 12 6.62 -34.03 2.42
C LEU A 12 7.90 -34.87 2.52
N PRO A 13 8.99 -34.50 1.79
CA PRO A 13 10.31 -35.09 2.03
C PRO A 13 10.67 -35.00 3.52
N PRO A 14 11.34 -36.00 4.12
CA PRO A 14 11.64 -36.03 5.55
C PRO A 14 12.28 -34.74 6.08
N GLN A 15 13.14 -34.12 5.28
CA GLN A 15 13.82 -32.85 5.58
C GLN A 15 12.86 -31.66 5.70
N MET A 16 11.82 -31.59 4.85
CA MET A 16 10.80 -30.54 4.91
C MET A 16 9.84 -30.76 6.10
N ARG A 17 9.58 -32.02 6.46
CA ARG A 17 8.80 -32.36 7.65
C ARG A 17 9.53 -31.94 8.93
N GLU A 18 10.80 -32.28 9.06
CA GLU A 18 11.63 -31.87 10.20
C GLU A 18 11.72 -30.34 10.30
N TYR A 19 11.87 -29.66 9.16
CA TYR A 19 11.88 -28.20 9.10
C TYR A 19 10.53 -27.59 9.52
N ALA A 20 9.40 -28.09 9.01
CA ALA A 20 8.07 -27.60 9.39
C ALA A 20 7.76 -27.84 10.89
N GLU A 21 8.13 -29.00 11.43
CA GLU A 21 7.99 -29.32 12.86
C GLU A 21 8.91 -28.44 13.73
N GLN A 22 10.11 -28.13 13.24
CA GLN A 22 11.02 -27.17 13.88
C GLN A 22 10.45 -25.75 13.87
N VAL A 23 10.03 -25.24 12.71
CA VAL A 23 9.39 -23.92 12.57
C VAL A 23 8.16 -23.81 13.47
N TYR A 24 7.33 -24.85 13.56
CA TYR A 24 6.18 -24.87 14.47
C TYR A 24 6.60 -24.79 15.95
N ARG A 25 7.61 -25.57 16.37
CA ARG A 25 8.15 -25.52 17.75
C ARG A 25 8.78 -24.17 18.07
N ASP A 26 9.51 -23.59 17.13
CA ASP A 26 10.14 -22.28 17.26
C ASP A 26 9.08 -21.18 17.37
N ASN A 27 8.02 -21.23 16.55
CA ASN A 27 6.90 -20.30 16.62
C ASN A 27 6.12 -20.41 17.95
N MET A 28 5.95 -21.61 18.49
CA MET A 28 5.27 -21.85 19.77
C MET A 28 6.11 -21.48 21.00
N SER A 29 7.42 -21.38 20.85
CA SER A 29 8.37 -20.99 21.90
C SER A 29 8.88 -19.55 21.78
N ALA A 30 8.52 -18.84 20.70
CA ALA A 30 8.92 -17.47 20.44
C ALA A 30 8.44 -16.52 21.56
N GLN A 31 9.40 -15.90 22.25
CA GLN A 31 9.17 -14.84 23.23
C GLN A 31 9.46 -13.46 22.61
N ASN A 32 8.74 -13.08 21.55
CA ASN A 32 8.83 -11.73 20.99
C ASN A 32 7.70 -10.84 21.58
N ALA A 33 8.03 -9.65 22.09
CA ALA A 33 7.07 -8.74 22.73
C ALA A 33 6.03 -8.12 21.77
N ASN A 34 6.24 -8.27 20.46
CA ASN A 34 5.41 -7.73 19.37
C ASN A 34 4.60 -8.82 18.64
N ILE A 35 4.84 -10.10 18.93
CA ILE A 35 3.98 -11.22 18.51
C ILE A 35 3.25 -11.77 19.73
N ARG A 36 1.92 -11.79 19.72
CA ARG A 36 1.16 -12.54 20.72
C ARG A 36 1.01 -13.98 20.26
N VAL A 37 1.79 -14.90 20.83
CA VAL A 37 1.55 -16.33 20.66
C VAL A 37 0.23 -16.66 21.36
N ILE A 38 -0.76 -17.11 20.60
CA ILE A 38 -2.01 -17.61 21.17
C ILE A 38 -1.99 -19.15 21.15
N PRO A 39 -2.54 -19.84 22.18
CA PRO A 39 -2.73 -21.29 22.17
C PRO A 39 -3.36 -21.82 20.88
N PRO A 40 -3.16 -23.09 20.48
CA PRO A 40 -3.89 -23.70 19.36
C PRO A 40 -5.41 -23.51 19.48
N ASP A 41 -6.11 -23.23 18.37
CA ASP A 41 -7.58 -23.04 18.38
C ASP A 41 -8.28 -24.36 18.77
N PRO A 42 -9.07 -24.40 19.86
CA PRO A 42 -9.80 -25.60 20.26
C PRO A 42 -10.73 -26.17 19.18
N ARG A 43 -11.21 -25.35 18.23
CA ARG A 43 -12.06 -25.79 17.11
C ARG A 43 -11.29 -26.54 16.02
N THR A 44 -9.97 -26.42 15.99
CA THR A 44 -9.10 -27.10 15.02
C THR A 44 -8.68 -28.50 15.46
N GLU A 45 -9.05 -28.93 16.68
CA GLU A 45 -8.73 -30.27 17.20
C GLU A 45 -9.28 -31.42 16.33
N GLY A 46 -10.34 -31.17 15.56
CA GLY A 46 -10.95 -32.13 14.62
C GLY A 46 -10.33 -32.18 13.23
N GLY A 47 -9.52 -31.20 12.83
CA GLY A 47 -9.10 -30.99 11.44
C GLY A 47 -10.25 -30.51 10.52
N PRO A 48 -9.95 -29.97 9.32
CA PRO A 48 -10.97 -29.52 8.38
C PRO A 48 -11.75 -30.70 7.77
N PRO A 49 -13.03 -30.52 7.41
CA PRO A 49 -13.73 -31.44 6.53
C PRO A 49 -13.15 -31.30 5.11
N PHE A 50 -12.61 -32.39 4.58
CA PHE A 50 -12.24 -32.51 3.18
C PHE A 50 -13.37 -33.22 2.43
N ASP A 51 -14.32 -32.47 1.92
CA ASP A 51 -15.40 -33.05 1.12
C ASP A 51 -14.93 -33.25 -0.33
N GLY A 52 -15.12 -34.46 -0.87
CA GLY A 52 -15.04 -34.74 -2.31
C GLY A 52 -13.64 -34.79 -2.94
N ILE A 53 -12.61 -35.20 -2.20
CA ILE A 53 -11.27 -35.45 -2.79
C ILE A 53 -11.29 -36.74 -3.58
N ASP A 54 -10.87 -36.66 -4.84
CA ASP A 54 -10.59 -37.83 -5.68
C ASP A 54 -9.13 -38.28 -5.47
N GLU A 55 -8.95 -39.38 -4.75
CA GLU A 55 -7.65 -39.98 -4.44
C GLU A 55 -7.02 -40.73 -5.64
N SER A 56 -7.74 -40.85 -6.77
CA SER A 56 -7.24 -41.56 -7.96
C SER A 56 -6.30 -40.74 -8.84
N GLY A 57 -6.15 -39.44 -8.56
CA GLY A 57 -5.16 -38.57 -9.20
C GLY A 57 -3.77 -38.70 -8.58
N GLY A 58 -2.71 -38.45 -9.36
CA GLY A 58 -1.35 -38.33 -8.80
C GLY A 58 -1.26 -37.30 -7.67
N ILE A 59 -0.23 -37.39 -6.83
CA ILE A 59 -0.04 -36.61 -5.58
C ILE A 59 -0.32 -35.11 -5.76
N ASP A 60 0.13 -34.52 -6.86
CA ASP A 60 -0.09 -33.10 -7.17
C ASP A 60 -1.56 -32.73 -7.34
N ASN A 61 -2.39 -33.62 -7.91
CA ASN A 61 -3.82 -33.39 -8.10
C ASN A 61 -4.58 -33.47 -6.77
N VAL A 62 -4.20 -34.42 -5.91
CA VAL A 62 -4.77 -34.57 -4.56
C VAL A 62 -4.44 -33.35 -3.71
N LEU A 63 -3.19 -32.88 -3.72
CA LEU A 63 -2.76 -31.70 -2.98
C LEU A 63 -3.48 -30.42 -3.47
N LYS A 64 -3.68 -30.27 -4.79
CA LYS A 64 -4.47 -29.19 -5.39
C LYS A 64 -5.92 -29.18 -4.89
N GLN A 65 -6.59 -30.34 -4.89
CA GLN A 65 -7.98 -30.46 -4.43
C GLN A 65 -8.11 -30.19 -2.93
N MET A 66 -7.15 -30.66 -2.13
CA MET A 66 -7.07 -30.39 -0.69
C MET A 66 -6.95 -28.89 -0.40
N ILE A 67 -5.99 -28.20 -1.02
CA ILE A 67 -5.78 -26.75 -0.83
C ILE A 67 -7.04 -25.97 -1.21
N ASN A 68 -7.68 -26.33 -2.32
CA ASN A 68 -8.89 -25.64 -2.80
C ASN A 68 -10.12 -25.89 -1.91
N SER A 69 -10.32 -27.12 -1.43
CA SER A 69 -11.42 -27.46 -0.50
C SER A 69 -11.22 -26.75 0.85
N PHE A 70 -9.99 -26.79 1.37
CA PHE A 70 -9.61 -26.12 2.62
C PHE A 70 -9.78 -24.60 2.55
N ALA A 71 -9.29 -23.96 1.49
CA ALA A 71 -9.40 -22.51 1.34
C ALA A 71 -10.86 -22.02 1.16
N LYS A 72 -11.74 -22.83 0.54
CA LYS A 72 -13.16 -22.50 0.41
C LYS A 72 -13.90 -22.55 1.75
N ASN A 73 -13.54 -23.48 2.62
CA ASN A 73 -14.25 -23.76 3.87
C ASN A 73 -13.75 -22.95 5.08
N GLN A 74 -12.66 -22.19 4.94
CA GLN A 74 -12.13 -21.35 6.03
C GLN A 74 -12.78 -19.97 6.07
N THR A 75 -13.63 -19.73 7.06
CA THR A 75 -14.11 -18.37 7.40
C THR A 75 -13.15 -17.72 8.40
N PRO A 76 -12.93 -16.40 8.32
CA PRO A 76 -12.11 -15.70 9.30
C PRO A 76 -12.66 -15.97 10.70
N ARG A 77 -11.78 -16.32 11.64
CA ARG A 77 -12.17 -16.60 13.03
C ARG A 77 -12.95 -15.47 13.68
N PHE A 78 -12.57 -14.23 13.39
CA PHE A 78 -13.21 -13.02 13.90
C PHE A 78 -13.96 -12.31 12.78
N PRO A 79 -15.14 -11.74 13.06
CA PRO A 79 -15.90 -11.02 12.07
C PRO A 79 -15.09 -9.81 11.59
N ILE A 80 -15.06 -9.62 10.27
CA ILE A 80 -14.42 -8.47 9.62
C ILE A 80 -15.09 -7.19 10.13
N PRO A 81 -14.33 -6.23 10.71
CA PRO A 81 -14.90 -4.99 11.23
C PRO A 81 -15.63 -4.18 10.15
N GLN A 82 -16.96 -4.14 10.20
CA GLN A 82 -17.76 -3.28 9.30
C GLN A 82 -18.01 -1.89 9.86
N ARG A 83 -17.84 -1.71 11.17
CA ARG A 83 -17.89 -0.44 11.90
C ARG A 83 -16.90 -0.53 13.07
N LEU A 84 -16.61 0.60 13.71
CA LEU A 84 -15.77 0.60 14.91
C LEU A 84 -16.41 -0.29 15.99
N GLN A 85 -15.72 -1.37 16.32
CA GLN A 85 -16.13 -2.32 17.36
C GLN A 85 -15.75 -1.82 18.75
N CYS A 86 -16.42 -2.35 19.77
CA CYS A 86 -16.03 -2.13 21.15
C CYS A 86 -14.64 -2.72 21.38
N ALA A 87 -13.70 -1.91 21.88
CA ALA A 87 -12.32 -2.31 22.12
C ALA A 87 -12.14 -3.34 23.27
N ASN A 88 -13.22 -3.84 23.85
CA ASN A 88 -13.17 -4.82 24.93
C ASN A 88 -12.92 -6.21 24.35
N VAL A 89 -11.66 -6.62 24.35
CA VAL A 89 -11.20 -7.90 23.82
C VAL A 89 -10.49 -8.70 24.91
N GLU A 90 -10.74 -10.01 24.93
CA GLU A 90 -10.12 -11.01 25.79
C GLU A 90 -9.32 -11.97 24.93
N VAL A 91 -8.06 -11.61 24.69
CA VAL A 91 -7.18 -12.33 23.77
C VAL A 91 -7.00 -13.79 24.20
N GLU A 92 -6.79 -14.05 25.50
CA GLU A 92 -6.56 -15.40 26.03
C GLU A 92 -7.78 -16.31 25.89
N LYS A 93 -8.97 -15.73 25.81
CA LYS A 93 -10.24 -16.46 25.66
C LYS A 93 -10.77 -16.43 24.24
N TYR A 94 -10.08 -15.74 23.32
CA TYR A 94 -10.55 -15.48 21.97
C TYR A 94 -11.96 -14.89 21.91
N LYS A 95 -12.26 -13.97 22.81
CA LYS A 95 -13.55 -13.27 22.84
C LYS A 95 -13.35 -11.80 22.53
N ALA A 96 -14.16 -11.27 21.64
CA ALA A 96 -14.29 -9.84 21.41
C ALA A 96 -15.74 -9.44 21.72
N CYS A 97 -15.95 -8.22 22.21
CA CYS A 97 -17.29 -7.69 22.34
C CYS A 97 -17.83 -7.34 20.95
N ASP A 98 -18.91 -7.98 20.53
CA ASP A 98 -19.51 -7.78 19.19
C ASP A 98 -20.30 -6.47 19.06
N ASN A 99 -20.49 -5.74 20.16
CA ASN A 99 -21.24 -4.48 20.14
C ASN A 99 -20.43 -3.34 19.50
N PRO A 100 -21.07 -2.40 18.79
CA PRO A 100 -20.42 -1.20 18.28
C PRO A 100 -19.79 -0.35 19.39
N GLY A 101 -18.59 0.17 19.14
CA GLY A 101 -17.89 1.08 20.04
C GLY A 101 -18.39 2.51 19.82
N THR A 102 -19.35 2.97 20.62
CA THR A 102 -19.96 4.31 20.47
C THR A 102 -19.42 5.34 21.46
N MET A 103 -18.76 4.90 22.54
CA MET A 103 -18.23 5.77 23.59
C MET A 103 -16.71 5.84 23.51
N ALA A 104 -16.19 6.85 22.81
CA ALA A 104 -14.75 7.09 22.69
C ALA A 104 -14.11 7.38 24.05
N CYS A 105 -12.96 6.73 24.33
CA CYS A 105 -12.17 6.95 25.53
C CYS A 105 -11.92 8.45 25.75
N SER A 106 -12.25 8.96 26.94
CA SER A 106 -12.16 10.40 27.23
C SER A 106 -10.73 10.94 27.23
N GLY A 107 -9.74 10.09 27.52
CA GLY A 107 -8.33 10.45 27.55
C GLY A 107 -7.70 10.54 26.16
N CYS A 108 -7.45 9.40 25.52
CA CYS A 108 -6.70 9.33 24.26
C CYS A 108 -7.57 9.45 23.00
N LYS A 109 -8.87 9.15 23.09
CA LYS A 109 -9.79 9.04 21.95
C LYS A 109 -9.44 7.97 20.89
N LEU A 110 -8.42 7.15 21.13
CA LEU A 110 -7.96 6.10 20.20
C LEU A 110 -8.87 4.87 20.17
N VAL A 111 -9.60 4.57 21.25
CA VAL A 111 -10.50 3.41 21.33
C VAL A 111 -11.89 3.84 21.74
N SER A 112 -12.89 3.03 21.39
CA SER A 112 -14.28 3.22 21.80
C SER A 112 -14.87 1.98 22.44
N TYR A 113 -15.87 2.18 23.30
CA TYR A 113 -16.54 1.12 24.05
C TYR A 113 -18.06 1.17 23.82
N CYS A 114 -18.73 0.03 23.92
CA CYS A 114 -20.20 0.01 23.91
C CYS A 114 -20.80 0.40 25.27
N SER A 115 -20.03 0.28 26.36
CA SER A 115 -20.48 0.60 27.72
C SER A 115 -19.32 0.95 28.66
N LYS A 116 -19.65 1.54 29.83
CA LYS A 116 -18.66 1.82 30.88
C LYS A 116 -18.08 0.54 31.49
N GLU A 117 -18.84 -0.54 31.51
CA GLU A 117 -18.43 -1.85 32.01
C GLU A 117 -17.34 -2.44 31.12
N CYS A 118 -17.53 -2.40 29.79
CA CYS A 118 -16.53 -2.80 28.81
C CYS A 118 -15.25 -1.97 28.93
N GLN A 119 -15.37 -0.65 29.16
CA GLN A 119 -14.23 0.21 29.41
C GLN A 119 -13.48 -0.20 30.69
N LYS A 120 -14.19 -0.41 31.81
CA LYS A 120 -13.59 -0.83 33.09
C LYS A 120 -12.87 -2.17 32.97
N TYR A 121 -13.43 -3.10 32.21
CA TYR A 121 -12.84 -4.42 31.99
C TYR A 121 -11.55 -4.31 31.16
N HIS A 122 -11.60 -3.62 30.02
CA HIS A 122 -10.44 -3.44 29.14
C HIS A 122 -9.35 -2.52 29.74
N TRP A 123 -9.68 -1.69 30.73
CA TRP A 123 -8.77 -0.69 31.30
C TRP A 123 -7.41 -1.25 31.74
N ARG A 124 -7.37 -2.50 32.24
CA ARG A 124 -6.11 -3.14 32.66
C ARG A 124 -5.07 -3.22 31.54
N VAL A 125 -5.53 -3.39 30.29
CA VAL A 125 -4.68 -3.42 29.09
C VAL A 125 -4.53 -2.01 28.54
N HIS A 126 -5.65 -1.32 28.28
CA HIS A 126 -5.65 -0.02 27.61
C HIS A 126 -4.95 1.11 28.40
N LYS A 127 -4.84 1.01 29.73
CA LYS A 127 -4.21 2.05 30.56
C LYS A 127 -2.79 2.38 30.12
N ARG A 128 -2.03 1.41 29.61
CA ARG A 128 -0.67 1.62 29.09
C ARG A 128 -0.69 2.60 27.93
N ASP A 129 -1.51 2.32 26.92
CA ASP A 129 -1.57 3.11 25.70
C ASP A 129 -2.26 4.46 25.95
N CYS A 130 -3.26 4.51 26.85
CA CYS A 130 -3.93 5.74 27.26
C CYS A 130 -3.06 6.68 28.12
N ARG A 131 -1.97 6.17 28.70
CA ARG A 131 -0.99 6.93 29.49
C ARG A 131 0.39 6.97 28.84
N ASP A 132 0.46 6.66 27.55
CA ASP A 132 1.72 6.67 26.82
C ASP A 132 2.34 8.08 26.84
N PRO A 133 3.64 8.23 27.14
CA PRO A 133 4.31 9.53 27.13
C PRO A 133 4.19 10.30 25.81
N MET A 134 3.99 9.61 24.68
CA MET A 134 3.78 10.24 23.37
C MET A 134 2.45 11.01 23.27
N LEU A 135 1.49 10.76 24.17
CA LEU A 135 0.25 11.57 24.31
C LEU A 135 0.49 12.93 24.98
N ALA A 136 1.66 13.17 25.56
CA ALA A 136 1.96 14.44 26.19
C ALA A 136 1.97 15.57 25.15
N LYS A 137 1.30 16.68 25.47
CA LYS A 137 1.24 17.86 24.57
C LYS A 137 2.60 18.54 24.43
N ASP A 138 3.43 18.41 25.46
CA ASP A 138 4.78 18.94 25.60
C ASP A 138 5.86 17.88 25.32
N TRP A 139 5.50 16.74 24.72
CA TRP A 139 6.49 15.75 24.28
C TRP A 139 7.49 16.39 23.33
N LYS A 140 8.78 16.10 23.54
CA LYS A 140 9.88 16.55 22.69
C LYS A 140 10.74 15.37 22.26
N PRO A 141 11.30 15.42 21.03
CA PRO A 141 12.33 14.48 20.62
C PRO A 141 13.54 14.47 21.56
N ALA A 142 14.20 13.32 21.62
CA ALA A 142 15.32 13.06 22.50
C ALA A 142 16.50 13.98 22.24
N TRP A 143 16.88 14.21 20.97
CA TRP A 143 18.00 15.11 20.66
C TRP A 143 17.77 16.54 21.18
N ILE A 144 16.51 16.95 21.37
CA ILE A 144 16.15 18.26 21.91
C ILE A 144 16.29 18.27 23.43
N ILE A 145 15.78 17.24 24.11
CA ILE A 145 15.90 17.08 25.56
C ILE A 145 17.37 16.89 25.98
N GLU A 146 18.12 16.12 25.18
CA GLU A 146 19.54 15.82 25.36
C GLU A 146 20.45 17.00 24.95
N HIS A 147 19.91 18.07 24.36
CA HIS A 147 20.66 19.19 23.78
C HIS A 147 21.77 18.72 22.81
N ARG A 148 21.46 17.71 22.00
CA ARG A 148 22.37 17.03 21.06
C ARG A 148 22.05 17.44 19.62
N HIS A 149 23.07 17.46 18.76
CA HIS A 149 22.88 17.59 17.32
C HIS A 149 22.18 16.34 16.75
N ALA A 150 21.10 16.54 15.99
CA ALA A 150 20.33 15.44 15.41
C ALA A 150 21.11 14.76 14.27
N SER A 151 21.05 13.44 14.17
CA SER A 151 21.82 12.66 13.18
C SER A 151 21.44 12.90 11.72
N PHE A 152 20.32 13.59 11.46
CA PHE A 152 19.87 13.93 10.11
C PHE A 152 20.27 15.34 9.66
N LEU A 153 20.92 16.13 10.51
CA LEU A 153 21.28 17.54 10.25
C LEU A 153 22.69 17.73 9.69
N ASP A 154 23.37 16.66 9.24
CA ASP A 154 24.68 16.78 8.61
C ASP A 154 24.68 17.81 7.46
N ALA A 155 25.69 18.68 7.43
CA ALA A 155 25.87 19.73 6.43
C ALA A 155 26.32 19.14 5.07
N ILE A 156 25.43 18.40 4.42
CA ILE A 156 25.64 17.84 3.08
C ILE A 156 24.69 18.49 2.07
N SER A 157 25.10 18.59 0.82
CA SER A 157 24.26 19.13 -0.26
C SER A 157 23.03 18.24 -0.50
N PRO A 158 21.91 18.78 -1.03
CA PRO A 158 20.74 17.98 -1.39
C PRO A 158 21.06 16.78 -2.31
N SER A 159 21.99 16.95 -3.24
CA SER A 159 22.48 15.89 -4.12
C SER A 159 23.26 14.79 -3.38
N GLU A 160 24.10 15.15 -2.42
CA GLU A 160 24.85 14.19 -1.60
C GLU A 160 23.89 13.43 -0.67
N ASP A 161 22.89 14.11 -0.10
CA ASP A 161 21.85 13.47 0.71
C ASP A 161 21.01 12.48 -0.12
N PHE A 162 20.69 12.80 -1.37
CA PHE A 162 20.00 11.89 -2.28
C PHE A 162 20.80 10.62 -2.54
N LEU A 163 22.09 10.76 -2.90
CA LEU A 163 22.97 9.61 -3.13
C LEU A 163 23.16 8.78 -1.85
N ARG A 164 23.34 9.44 -0.70
CA ARG A 164 23.43 8.78 0.61
C ARG A 164 22.18 7.95 0.89
N LYS A 165 20.98 8.50 0.65
CA LYS A 165 19.71 7.79 0.85
C LYS A 165 19.55 6.58 -0.07
N GLN A 166 20.06 6.63 -1.30
CA GLN A 166 20.06 5.47 -2.19
C GLN A 166 20.94 4.33 -1.69
N MET A 167 22.01 4.64 -0.94
CA MET A 167 22.94 3.64 -0.38
C MET A 167 22.56 3.20 1.04
N ASP A 168 21.68 3.93 1.73
CA ASP A 168 21.23 3.62 3.08
C ASP A 168 20.19 2.50 3.06
N GLU A 169 20.49 1.40 3.75
CA GLU A 169 19.62 0.21 3.80
C GLU A 169 18.21 0.56 4.31
N PHE A 170 18.09 1.54 5.22
CA PHE A 170 16.81 1.93 5.80
C PHE A 170 16.03 2.95 4.97
N SER A 171 16.68 3.64 4.00
CA SER A 171 16.06 4.67 3.17
C SER A 171 15.89 4.25 1.70
N SER A 172 16.28 3.02 1.36
CA SER A 172 16.13 2.41 0.05
C SER A 172 15.20 1.20 0.13
N GLY A 173 14.54 0.87 -0.99
CA GLY A 173 13.60 -0.24 -1.05
C GLY A 173 12.67 -0.14 -2.26
N LEU A 174 11.78 -1.13 -2.38
CA LEU A 174 10.69 -1.14 -3.33
C LEU A 174 9.56 -0.20 -2.87
N PHE A 175 8.92 0.46 -3.83
CA PHE A 175 7.75 1.31 -3.59
C PHE A 175 6.47 0.47 -3.64
N LEU A 176 6.30 -0.40 -2.63
CA LEU A 176 5.17 -1.32 -2.53
C LEU A 176 3.87 -0.65 -2.10
N TRP A 177 3.99 0.54 -1.49
CA TRP A 177 2.91 1.46 -1.16
C TRP A 177 3.18 2.81 -1.81
N GLY A 178 2.12 3.41 -2.29
CA GLY A 178 2.16 4.71 -2.90
C GLY A 178 2.60 5.84 -1.95
N ASN A 179 3.42 6.75 -2.47
CA ASN A 179 3.98 7.95 -1.83
C ASN A 179 3.26 9.29 -2.18
N MET A 180 2.03 9.22 -2.68
CA MET A 180 1.19 10.38 -3.04
C MET A 180 -0.29 9.98 -3.07
N PRO A 181 -1.23 10.93 -2.89
CA PRO A 181 -2.65 10.62 -2.99
C PRO A 181 -3.03 10.03 -4.36
N ALA A 182 -3.87 9.00 -4.34
CA ALA A 182 -4.45 8.44 -5.55
C ALA A 182 -5.19 9.49 -6.38
N ILE A 183 -5.09 9.38 -7.71
CA ILE A 183 -5.69 10.29 -8.68
C ILE A 183 -6.64 9.52 -9.59
N ASP A 184 -7.79 10.13 -9.89
CA ASP A 184 -8.68 9.68 -10.95
C ASP A 184 -8.14 10.23 -12.28
N VAL A 185 -7.49 9.38 -13.08
CA VAL A 185 -6.85 9.80 -14.33
C VAL A 185 -7.86 10.12 -15.43
N LEU A 186 -9.09 9.62 -15.32
CA LEU A 186 -10.17 9.95 -16.26
C LEU A 186 -10.77 11.31 -15.91
N ASN A 187 -11.14 11.51 -14.64
CA ASN A 187 -11.91 12.64 -14.16
C ASN A 187 -13.06 12.96 -15.13
N LEU A 188 -13.89 11.94 -15.38
CA LEU A 188 -14.91 11.92 -16.44
C LEU A 188 -15.82 13.18 -16.42
N PRO A 189 -16.28 13.69 -15.26
CA PRO A 189 -17.11 14.90 -15.20
C PRO A 189 -16.42 16.18 -15.70
N LYS A 190 -15.08 16.22 -15.70
CA LYS A 190 -14.30 17.38 -16.14
C LYS A 190 -13.72 17.23 -17.55
N ASN A 191 -13.78 16.03 -18.13
CA ASN A 191 -13.26 15.73 -19.45
C ASN A 191 -14.41 15.34 -20.40
N GLU A 192 -14.59 14.05 -20.72
CA GLU A 192 -15.47 13.58 -21.79
C GLU A 192 -16.95 13.79 -21.49
N LYS A 193 -17.38 13.70 -20.23
CA LYS A 193 -18.79 13.81 -19.80
C LYS A 193 -19.75 12.90 -20.57
N ASP A 194 -19.24 11.76 -21.05
CA ASP A 194 -20.00 10.74 -21.75
C ASP A 194 -19.80 9.39 -21.05
N LEU A 195 -20.91 8.78 -20.65
CA LEU A 195 -20.93 7.53 -19.90
C LEU A 195 -20.84 6.29 -20.81
N THR A 196 -20.97 6.48 -22.13
CA THR A 196 -21.00 5.41 -23.13
C THR A 196 -19.65 5.22 -23.83
N THR A 197 -18.74 6.19 -23.69
CA THR A 197 -17.41 6.14 -24.27
C THR A 197 -16.59 4.98 -23.70
N ASN A 198 -15.96 4.22 -24.59
CA ASN A 198 -14.94 3.23 -24.22
C ASN A 198 -13.61 3.93 -23.93
N PHE A 199 -12.89 3.50 -22.91
CA PHE A 199 -11.61 4.08 -22.54
C PHE A 199 -10.48 3.05 -22.55
N SER A 200 -9.34 3.46 -23.11
CA SER A 200 -8.07 2.77 -23.01
C SER A 200 -7.10 3.56 -22.12
N LEU A 201 -6.70 2.98 -21.00
CA LEU A 201 -5.86 3.61 -19.98
C LEU A 201 -4.55 2.85 -19.84
N ALA A 202 -3.44 3.57 -19.68
CA ALA A 202 -2.13 3.00 -19.39
C ALA A 202 -1.58 3.58 -18.09
N PHE A 203 -1.19 2.72 -17.15
CA PHE A 203 -0.51 3.05 -15.90
C PHE A 203 0.90 2.48 -15.95
N ILE A 204 1.88 3.35 -16.17
CA ILE A 204 3.26 3.02 -16.49
C ILE A 204 4.17 3.39 -15.32
N ALA A 205 5.05 2.45 -14.92
CA ALA A 205 5.76 2.51 -13.64
C ALA A 205 4.77 2.58 -12.47
N SER A 206 3.73 1.73 -12.55
CA SER A 206 2.65 1.63 -11.57
C SER A 206 3.08 0.77 -10.39
N GLY A 207 3.72 1.40 -9.41
CA GLY A 207 4.20 0.75 -8.18
C GLY A 207 3.11 0.05 -7.35
N ASP A 208 1.86 0.51 -7.46
CA ASP A 208 0.69 -0.14 -6.84
C ASP A 208 -0.61 0.13 -7.64
N LEU A 209 -1.76 -0.30 -7.12
CA LEU A 209 -3.07 -0.17 -7.79
C LEU A 209 -3.89 1.07 -7.38
N ARG A 210 -3.36 2.01 -6.58
CA ARG A 210 -4.18 3.09 -5.99
C ARG A 210 -4.84 3.98 -7.06
N HIS A 211 -4.10 4.32 -8.12
CA HIS A 211 -4.59 5.16 -9.22
C HIS A 211 -5.63 4.42 -10.06
N VAL A 212 -5.41 3.13 -10.31
CA VAL A 212 -6.35 2.24 -11.01
C VAL A 212 -7.68 2.17 -10.24
N ILE A 213 -7.61 1.87 -8.94
CA ILE A 213 -8.79 1.74 -8.07
C ILE A 213 -9.53 3.06 -7.98
N ARG A 214 -8.83 4.18 -7.73
CA ARG A 214 -9.46 5.51 -7.65
C ARG A 214 -10.16 5.87 -8.96
N THR A 215 -9.54 5.61 -10.10
CA THR A 215 -10.11 5.90 -11.42
C THR A 215 -11.38 5.10 -11.67
N VAL A 216 -11.35 3.78 -11.46
CA VAL A 216 -12.52 2.91 -11.69
C VAL A 216 -13.64 3.20 -10.69
N ASN A 217 -13.32 3.47 -9.42
CA ASN A 217 -14.31 3.79 -8.40
C ASN A 217 -15.02 5.12 -8.65
N SER A 218 -14.33 6.09 -9.27
CA SER A 218 -14.85 7.43 -9.57
C SER A 218 -15.83 7.46 -10.75
N LEU A 219 -15.96 6.36 -11.51
CA LEU A 219 -16.94 6.26 -12.58
C LEU A 219 -18.38 6.28 -12.04
N PRO A 220 -19.31 6.98 -12.71
CA PRO A 220 -20.72 6.94 -12.36
C PRO A 220 -21.29 5.51 -12.37
N SER A 221 -22.29 5.23 -11.52
CA SER A 221 -22.92 3.90 -11.44
C SER A 221 -23.62 3.45 -12.72
N ASP A 222 -23.97 4.38 -13.59
CA ASP A 222 -24.60 4.17 -14.89
C ASP A 222 -23.61 4.21 -16.06
N PHE A 223 -22.29 4.21 -15.80
CA PHE A 223 -21.28 4.03 -16.85
C PHE A 223 -21.50 2.72 -17.60
N SER A 224 -21.53 2.79 -18.93
CA SER A 224 -21.83 1.67 -19.82
C SER A 224 -20.76 1.41 -20.88
N GLY A 225 -19.68 2.20 -20.90
CA GLY A 225 -18.52 1.95 -21.75
C GLY A 225 -17.68 0.77 -21.27
N ASN A 226 -16.70 0.38 -22.09
CA ASN A 226 -15.69 -0.61 -21.74
C ASN A 226 -14.40 0.08 -21.27
N LEU A 227 -13.71 -0.53 -20.31
CA LEU A 227 -12.39 -0.08 -19.86
C LEU A 227 -11.33 -1.09 -20.28
N ASN A 228 -10.31 -0.63 -20.99
CA ASN A 228 -9.10 -1.37 -21.27
C ASN A 228 -7.97 -0.74 -20.47
N ILE A 229 -7.38 -1.49 -19.53
CA ILE A 229 -6.39 -0.98 -18.59
C ILE A 229 -5.09 -1.75 -18.78
N LEU A 230 -4.03 -1.06 -19.19
CA LEU A 230 -2.66 -1.53 -19.18
C LEU A 230 -1.99 -1.12 -17.87
N ILE A 231 -1.40 -2.08 -17.16
CA ILE A 231 -0.61 -1.86 -15.94
C ILE A 231 0.81 -2.37 -16.21
N ASN A 232 1.81 -1.54 -15.96
CA ASN A 232 3.21 -1.90 -16.18
C ASN A 232 4.13 -1.37 -15.07
N ASP A 233 5.09 -2.21 -14.69
CA ASP A 233 6.24 -1.82 -13.87
C ASP A 233 7.44 -2.70 -14.24
N CYS A 234 8.67 -2.19 -14.23
CA CYS A 234 9.84 -3.01 -14.56
C CYS A 234 10.23 -3.97 -13.43
N CYS A 235 9.70 -3.77 -12.22
CA CYS A 235 9.98 -4.57 -11.04
C CYS A 235 9.00 -5.76 -10.94
N LEU A 236 9.51 -6.96 -11.18
CA LEU A 236 8.70 -8.19 -11.17
C LEU A 236 7.91 -8.44 -9.87
N PRO A 237 8.45 -8.29 -8.64
CA PRO A 237 7.65 -8.47 -7.43
C PRO A 237 6.47 -7.49 -7.30
N ILE A 238 6.62 -6.26 -7.80
CA ILE A 238 5.53 -5.27 -7.84
C ILE A 238 4.40 -5.79 -8.75
N VAL A 239 4.76 -6.23 -9.96
CA VAL A 239 3.81 -6.77 -10.94
C VAL A 239 3.07 -7.99 -10.39
N CYS A 240 3.79 -8.94 -9.78
CA CYS A 240 3.20 -10.12 -9.17
C CYS A 240 2.22 -9.75 -8.03
N ARG A 241 2.54 -8.77 -7.19
CA ARG A 241 1.61 -8.28 -6.14
C ARG A 241 0.36 -7.67 -6.72
N ASN A 242 0.48 -6.82 -7.75
CA ASN A 242 -0.67 -6.19 -8.40
C ASN A 242 -1.60 -7.24 -9.02
N ILE A 243 -1.06 -8.31 -9.62
CA ILE A 243 -1.85 -9.44 -10.12
C ILE A 243 -2.60 -10.13 -8.98
N ILE A 244 -1.94 -10.46 -7.87
CA ILE A 244 -2.59 -11.12 -6.73
C ILE A 244 -3.70 -10.24 -6.13
N LEU A 245 -3.50 -8.93 -6.00
CA LEU A 245 -4.54 -7.99 -5.54
C LEU A 245 -5.77 -8.00 -6.45
N LEU A 246 -5.58 -7.96 -7.78
CA LEU A 246 -6.67 -8.05 -8.74
C LEU A 246 -7.39 -9.40 -8.66
N LEU A 247 -6.65 -10.51 -8.49
CA LEU A 247 -7.24 -11.84 -8.31
C LEU A 247 -8.04 -11.94 -7.01
N ILE A 248 -7.54 -11.41 -5.88
CA ILE A 248 -8.27 -11.38 -4.60
C ILE A 248 -9.63 -10.67 -4.80
N LEU A 249 -9.62 -9.46 -5.35
CA LEU A 249 -10.82 -8.63 -5.50
C LEU A 249 -11.78 -9.17 -6.56
N GLY A 250 -11.26 -9.79 -7.61
CA GLY A 250 -12.03 -10.33 -8.72
C GLY A 250 -12.62 -11.72 -8.48
N THR A 251 -11.98 -12.57 -7.67
CA THR A 251 -12.33 -14.00 -7.58
C THR A 251 -12.91 -14.44 -6.24
N ILE A 252 -12.63 -13.74 -5.14
CA ILE A 252 -13.35 -13.98 -3.87
C ILE A 252 -14.77 -13.43 -4.03
N SER A 253 -15.79 -14.27 -3.78
CA SER A 253 -17.20 -13.89 -3.98
C SER A 253 -17.75 -12.98 -2.88
N ASP A 254 -17.35 -13.20 -1.63
CA ASP A 254 -17.76 -12.36 -0.51
C ASP A 254 -17.03 -11.02 -0.57
N GLU A 255 -17.80 -9.94 -0.70
CA GLU A 255 -17.28 -8.58 -0.87
C GLU A 255 -16.43 -8.12 0.33
N HIS A 256 -16.90 -8.36 1.55
CA HIS A 256 -16.22 -7.91 2.76
C HIS A 256 -14.91 -8.65 2.95
N LEU A 257 -14.93 -9.97 2.73
CA LEU A 257 -13.75 -10.82 2.78
C LEU A 257 -12.74 -10.46 1.68
N ALA A 258 -13.20 -10.23 0.45
CA ALA A 258 -12.32 -9.83 -0.64
C ALA A 258 -11.56 -8.54 -0.31
N ALA A 259 -12.28 -7.53 0.22
CA ALA A 259 -11.69 -6.27 0.61
C ALA A 259 -10.71 -6.41 1.79
N ASP A 260 -11.04 -7.21 2.81
CA ASP A 260 -10.19 -7.38 3.99
C ASP A 260 -8.92 -8.18 3.66
N VAL A 261 -9.03 -9.26 2.88
CA VAL A 261 -7.87 -10.03 2.38
C VAL A 261 -6.97 -9.12 1.53
N ALA A 262 -7.55 -8.32 0.62
CA ALA A 262 -6.77 -7.42 -0.22
C ALA A 262 -6.07 -6.34 0.59
N LEU A 263 -6.75 -5.74 1.58
CA LEU A 263 -6.18 -4.72 2.47
C LEU A 263 -4.96 -5.26 3.20
N HIS A 264 -5.09 -6.43 3.83
CA HIS A 264 -4.01 -6.99 4.64
C HIS A 264 -2.87 -7.54 3.79
N PHE A 265 -3.15 -8.14 2.62
CA PHE A 265 -2.12 -8.48 1.64
C PHE A 265 -1.38 -7.25 1.10
N TRP A 266 -2.07 -6.12 0.95
CA TRP A 266 -1.44 -4.89 0.47
C TRP A 266 -0.60 -4.23 1.55
N TYR A 267 -1.16 -3.99 2.74
CA TYR A 267 -0.62 -3.00 3.68
C TYR A 267 -0.19 -3.55 5.04
N SER A 268 -0.50 -4.82 5.36
CA SER A 268 -0.16 -5.39 6.67
C SER A 268 1.00 -6.38 6.60
N THR A 269 1.95 -6.24 7.53
CA THR A 269 3.10 -7.14 7.71
C THR A 269 2.69 -8.56 8.08
N PHE A 270 1.59 -8.67 8.85
CA PHE A 270 0.98 -9.94 9.23
C PHE A 270 -0.48 -9.97 8.79
N MET A 271 -1.00 -11.17 8.61
CA MET A 271 -2.39 -11.46 8.25
C MET A 271 -2.89 -12.73 8.97
N PRO A 272 -4.21 -12.96 9.00
CA PRO A 272 -4.77 -14.24 9.43
C PRO A 272 -4.30 -15.40 8.53
N HIS A 273 -4.17 -16.59 9.11
CA HIS A 273 -3.76 -17.79 8.39
C HIS A 273 -4.68 -18.12 7.20
N GLU A 274 -5.99 -17.92 7.39
CA GLU A 274 -7.02 -18.16 6.40
C GLU A 274 -6.79 -17.33 5.12
N TYR A 275 -6.15 -16.16 5.24
CA TYR A 275 -5.97 -15.24 4.11
C TYR A 275 -4.83 -15.75 3.21
N ARG A 276 -3.74 -16.20 3.83
CA ARG A 276 -2.64 -16.86 3.11
C ARG A 276 -3.07 -18.14 2.42
N MET A 277 -3.90 -18.96 3.07
CA MET A 277 -4.42 -20.18 2.43
C MET A 277 -5.24 -19.87 1.19
N ARG A 278 -6.04 -18.79 1.21
CA ARG A 278 -6.77 -18.32 0.03
C ARG A 278 -5.82 -17.84 -1.09
N ILE A 279 -4.77 -17.09 -0.74
CA ILE A 279 -3.74 -16.66 -1.71
C ILE A 279 -3.06 -17.87 -2.35
N SER A 280 -2.66 -18.86 -1.55
CA SER A 280 -2.06 -20.10 -2.03
C SER A 280 -3.01 -20.91 -2.95
N ALA A 281 -4.30 -20.96 -2.61
CA ALA A 281 -5.31 -21.60 -3.45
C ALA A 281 -5.53 -20.87 -4.78
N MET A 282 -5.53 -19.53 -4.79
CA MET A 282 -5.63 -18.75 -6.03
C MET A 282 -4.46 -19.03 -6.97
N PHE A 283 -3.23 -19.04 -6.46
CA PHE A 283 -2.06 -19.42 -7.26
C PHE A 283 -2.22 -20.82 -7.86
N THR A 284 -2.54 -21.80 -7.01
CA THR A 284 -2.64 -23.21 -7.37
C THR A 284 -3.77 -23.51 -8.38
N SER A 285 -4.88 -22.78 -8.29
CA SER A 285 -6.08 -23.01 -9.11
C SER A 285 -6.16 -22.15 -10.37
N LEU A 286 -5.55 -20.96 -10.38
CA LEU A 286 -5.69 -20.01 -11.49
C LEU A 286 -4.40 -19.89 -12.30
N ILE A 287 -3.24 -19.82 -11.65
CA ILE A 287 -1.97 -19.52 -12.32
C ILE A 287 -1.26 -20.80 -12.74
N LEU A 288 -1.04 -21.72 -11.79
CA LEU A 288 -0.28 -22.95 -12.03
C LEU A 288 -0.85 -23.82 -13.17
N PRO A 289 -2.17 -23.97 -13.36
CA PRO A 289 -2.70 -24.77 -14.47
C PRO A 289 -2.47 -24.16 -15.85
N GLN A 290 -2.13 -22.87 -15.92
CA GLN A 290 -1.89 -22.15 -17.17
C GLN A 290 -0.42 -22.13 -17.58
N THR A 291 0.47 -22.76 -16.79
CA THR A 291 1.89 -22.88 -17.14
C THR A 291 2.11 -24.04 -18.11
N THR A 292 2.80 -23.78 -19.22
CA THR A 292 3.20 -24.81 -20.19
C THR A 292 4.65 -25.25 -19.93
N PRO A 293 4.93 -26.54 -19.68
CA PRO A 293 6.29 -27.03 -19.51
C PRO A 293 7.19 -26.65 -20.70
N GLY A 294 8.38 -26.11 -20.43
CA GLY A 294 9.34 -25.69 -21.46
C GLY A 294 9.04 -24.33 -22.13
N SER A 295 7.90 -23.69 -21.84
CA SER A 295 7.67 -22.30 -22.25
C SER A 295 8.63 -21.36 -21.52
N LEU A 296 9.08 -20.29 -22.19
CA LEU A 296 9.91 -19.24 -21.58
C LEU A 296 9.08 -18.18 -20.82
N MET A 297 7.77 -18.16 -21.08
CA MET A 297 6.84 -17.17 -20.54
C MET A 297 5.59 -17.86 -19.98
N ILE A 298 5.04 -17.27 -18.93
CA ILE A 298 3.74 -17.59 -18.35
C ILE A 298 2.73 -16.64 -18.98
N VAL A 299 1.85 -17.17 -19.83
CA VAL A 299 0.74 -16.41 -20.39
C VAL A 299 -0.53 -16.87 -19.71
N CYS A 300 -1.21 -15.95 -19.04
CA CYS A 300 -2.39 -16.25 -18.25
C CYS A 300 -3.52 -15.32 -18.62
N SER A 301 -4.75 -15.85 -18.63
CA SER A 301 -5.97 -15.06 -18.73
C SER A 301 -6.99 -15.61 -17.75
N CYS A 302 -7.45 -14.77 -16.82
CA CYS A 302 -8.43 -15.16 -15.80
C CYS A 302 -9.63 -14.20 -15.80
N PRO A 303 -10.86 -14.69 -15.59
CA PRO A 303 -12.00 -13.83 -15.30
C PRO A 303 -11.85 -13.20 -13.91
N LEU A 304 -12.20 -11.91 -13.79
CA LEU A 304 -12.32 -11.16 -12.54
C LEU A 304 -13.80 -10.85 -12.28
N GLY A 305 -14.56 -11.90 -11.96
CA GLY A 305 -16.02 -11.83 -11.94
C GLY A 305 -16.64 -12.08 -13.32
N ARG A 306 -17.85 -11.58 -13.56
CA ARG A 306 -18.61 -11.87 -14.78
C ARG A 306 -18.22 -11.00 -15.98
N ASN A 307 -17.86 -9.74 -15.72
CA ASN A 307 -17.71 -8.74 -16.77
C ASN A 307 -16.25 -8.32 -16.99
N SER A 308 -15.36 -8.61 -16.05
CA SER A 308 -13.97 -8.19 -16.13
C SER A 308 -13.02 -9.37 -16.34
N THR A 309 -11.87 -9.10 -16.94
CA THR A 309 -10.81 -10.10 -17.17
C THR A 309 -9.44 -9.50 -16.90
N ILE A 310 -8.50 -10.34 -16.47
CA ILE A 310 -7.08 -10.02 -16.41
C ILE A 310 -6.32 -10.91 -17.38
N SER A 311 -5.33 -10.35 -18.05
CA SER A 311 -4.39 -11.05 -18.91
C SER A 311 -2.98 -10.57 -18.62
N PHE A 312 -2.01 -11.47 -18.57
CA PHE A 312 -0.62 -11.13 -18.32
C PHE A 312 0.33 -12.11 -18.99
N ALA A 313 1.50 -11.59 -19.39
CA ALA A 313 2.62 -12.39 -19.88
C ALA A 313 3.86 -12.08 -19.03
N LEU A 314 4.32 -13.04 -18.24
CA LEU A 314 5.42 -12.87 -17.30
C LEU A 314 6.58 -13.82 -17.62
N PRO A 315 7.83 -13.46 -17.30
CA PRO A 315 8.93 -14.41 -17.32
C PRO A 315 8.69 -15.54 -16.30
N ASN A 316 9.25 -16.73 -16.56
CA ASN A 316 9.12 -17.88 -15.65
C ASN A 316 9.55 -17.61 -14.20
N GLU A 317 10.45 -16.65 -13.99
CA GLU A 317 10.88 -16.23 -12.65
C GLU A 317 9.69 -15.78 -11.77
N ALA A 318 8.61 -15.27 -12.37
CA ALA A 318 7.41 -14.85 -11.65
C ALA A 318 6.81 -15.97 -10.77
N MET A 319 6.99 -17.24 -11.16
CA MET A 319 6.54 -18.38 -10.36
C MET A 319 7.15 -18.39 -8.96
N ARG A 320 8.42 -17.99 -8.82
CA ARG A 320 9.10 -17.96 -7.52
C ARG A 320 8.42 -16.97 -6.58
N TYR A 321 7.97 -15.83 -7.09
CA TYR A 321 7.25 -14.83 -6.31
C TYR A 321 5.85 -15.31 -5.90
N PHE A 322 5.09 -15.90 -6.82
CA PHE A 322 3.76 -16.42 -6.46
C PHE A 322 3.82 -17.54 -5.41
N VAL A 323 4.80 -18.46 -5.53
CA VAL A 323 5.05 -19.49 -4.53
C VAL A 323 5.46 -18.87 -3.20
N HIS A 324 6.38 -17.89 -3.22
CA HIS A 324 6.84 -17.19 -2.02
C HIS A 324 5.69 -16.51 -1.27
N TYR A 325 4.78 -15.83 -1.96
CA TYR A 325 3.66 -15.12 -1.32
C TYR A 325 2.67 -16.07 -0.60
N GLY A 326 2.59 -17.33 -1.03
CA GLY A 326 1.72 -18.36 -0.44
C GLY A 326 2.42 -19.38 0.47
N SER A 327 3.76 -19.49 0.39
CA SER A 327 4.60 -20.39 1.21
C SER A 327 4.44 -20.02 2.67
N MET A 328 4.45 -20.87 3.71
CA MET A 328 4.68 -22.26 4.05
C MET A 328 5.86 -22.19 5.03
N ASP A 329 7.02 -21.93 4.45
CA ASP A 329 8.31 -22.31 4.99
C ASP A 329 9.04 -21.11 5.58
N THR A 330 8.40 -20.39 6.50
CA THR A 330 9.02 -19.21 7.13
C THR A 330 8.66 -19.11 8.60
N SER A 331 9.67 -18.82 9.41
CA SER A 331 9.50 -18.55 10.83
C SER A 331 8.84 -17.18 11.05
N ILE A 332 7.79 -17.17 11.87
CA ILE A 332 7.08 -15.93 12.25
C ILE A 332 8.05 -15.04 13.05
N SER A 333 8.87 -15.63 13.93
CA SER A 333 9.82 -14.87 14.74
C SER A 333 10.90 -14.20 13.89
N GLN A 334 11.47 -14.90 12.91
CA GLN A 334 12.49 -14.32 12.03
C GLN A 334 11.97 -13.11 11.25
N ILE A 335 10.73 -13.18 10.75
CA ILE A 335 10.13 -12.07 10.02
C ILE A 335 9.83 -10.89 10.95
N GLN A 336 9.34 -11.15 12.16
CA GLN A 336 9.13 -10.08 13.14
C GLN A 336 10.46 -9.45 13.56
N ASP A 337 11.51 -10.24 13.78
CA ASP A 337 12.82 -9.73 14.16
C ASP A 337 13.41 -8.84 13.06
N GLU A 338 13.23 -9.21 11.78
CA GLU A 338 13.61 -8.33 10.67
C GLU A 338 12.76 -7.06 10.63
N TYR A 339 11.44 -7.18 10.78
CA TYR A 339 10.55 -6.02 10.82
C TYR A 339 10.94 -5.06 11.95
N ASP A 340 11.20 -5.58 13.15
CA ASP A 340 11.64 -4.83 14.32
C ASP A 340 13.02 -4.20 14.10
N ARG A 341 13.97 -4.94 13.50
CA ARG A 341 15.31 -4.43 13.16
C ARG A 341 15.22 -3.19 12.28
N VAL A 342 14.34 -3.21 11.27
CA VAL A 342 14.17 -2.06 10.36
C VAL A 342 13.37 -0.94 11.01
N ARG A 343 12.23 -1.25 11.64
CA ARG A 343 11.29 -0.24 12.13
C ARG A 343 11.75 0.42 13.43
N ASN A 344 12.61 -0.23 14.20
CA ASN A 344 13.11 0.25 15.50
C ASN A 344 14.64 0.38 15.54
N ALA A 345 15.30 0.47 14.38
CA ALA A 345 16.75 0.63 14.28
C ALA A 345 17.26 1.78 15.18
N PRO A 346 18.14 1.53 16.18
CA PRO A 346 18.61 2.57 17.09
C PRO A 346 19.31 3.75 16.39
N SER A 347 20.02 3.48 15.29
CA SER A 347 20.66 4.51 14.45
C SER A 347 19.66 5.47 13.80
N ARG A 348 18.39 5.07 13.70
CA ARG A 348 17.29 5.83 13.08
C ARG A 348 16.40 6.56 14.10
N ARG A 349 16.74 6.52 15.40
CA ARG A 349 15.95 7.16 16.47
C ARG A 349 15.59 8.61 16.15
N ASP A 350 16.55 9.43 15.76
CA ASP A 350 16.31 10.85 15.45
C ASP A 350 15.38 11.00 14.22
N PHE A 351 15.50 10.12 13.21
CA PHE A 351 14.62 10.13 12.05
C PHE A 351 13.17 9.74 12.42
N HIS A 352 12.99 8.78 13.32
CA HIS A 352 11.67 8.36 13.79
C HIS A 352 11.01 9.42 14.65
N GLU A 353 11.74 9.96 15.61
CA GLU A 353 11.26 11.04 16.47
C GLU A 353 10.99 12.33 15.70
N ARG A 354 11.66 12.54 14.55
CA ARG A 354 11.32 13.61 13.61
C ARG A 354 9.95 13.44 12.98
N MET A 355 9.55 12.20 12.68
CA MET A 355 8.18 11.92 12.21
C MET A 355 7.17 12.19 13.34
N TYR A 356 7.43 11.71 14.56
CA TYR A 356 6.54 11.95 15.71
C TYR A 356 6.37 13.44 16.06
N ALA A 357 7.42 14.26 15.88
CA ALA A 357 7.38 15.69 16.15
C ALA A 357 6.32 16.44 15.31
N LYS A 358 5.99 15.94 14.11
CA LYS A 358 4.99 16.53 13.20
C LYS A 358 3.56 16.10 13.51
N LEU A 359 3.38 15.11 14.39
CA LEU A 359 2.09 14.49 14.65
C LEU A 359 1.42 15.07 15.91
N LYS A 360 0.08 15.12 15.87
CA LYS A 360 -0.73 15.39 17.07
C LYS A 360 -0.52 14.29 18.12
N PRO A 361 -0.70 14.54 19.42
CA PRO A 361 -0.35 13.56 20.44
C PRO A 361 -1.02 12.17 20.25
N PRO A 362 -2.33 12.06 19.97
CA PRO A 362 -2.94 10.75 19.68
C PRO A 362 -2.40 10.09 18.40
N HIS A 363 -2.07 10.89 17.38
CA HIS A 363 -1.49 10.38 16.13
C HIS A 363 -0.09 9.82 16.34
N ARG A 364 0.70 10.36 17.27
CA ARG A 364 2.00 9.74 17.64
C ARG A 364 1.83 8.32 18.14
N VAL A 365 0.86 8.09 19.03
CA VAL A 365 0.59 6.74 19.57
C VAL A 365 0.01 5.83 18.51
N ALA A 366 -0.92 6.31 17.68
CA ALA A 366 -1.47 5.51 16.57
C ALA A 366 -0.38 5.11 15.56
N PHE A 367 0.51 6.05 15.19
CA PHE A 367 1.65 5.81 14.31
C PHE A 367 2.66 4.86 14.95
N HIS A 368 2.96 5.02 16.24
CA HIS A 368 3.82 4.09 16.97
C HIS A 368 3.25 2.66 17.01
N GLU A 369 1.94 2.50 17.24
CA GLU A 369 1.26 1.20 17.22
C GLU A 369 1.38 0.53 15.84
N PHE A 370 1.12 1.28 14.76
CA PHE A 370 1.32 0.77 13.40
C PHE A 370 2.79 0.42 13.14
N ARG A 371 3.76 1.25 13.56
CA ARG A 371 5.19 0.93 13.41
C ARG A 371 5.60 -0.32 14.16
N ARG A 372 4.98 -0.59 15.31
CA ARG A 372 5.27 -1.73 16.17
C ARG A 372 4.74 -3.04 15.59
N PHE A 373 3.50 -3.05 15.09
CA PHE A 373 2.85 -4.27 14.64
C PHE A 373 2.82 -4.44 13.12
N GLY A 374 2.89 -3.33 12.38
CA GLY A 374 2.78 -3.32 10.93
C GLY A 374 1.41 -3.73 10.42
N ILE A 375 0.35 -3.60 11.21
CA ILE A 375 -1.01 -4.04 10.85
C ILE A 375 -1.92 -2.83 10.72
N VAL A 376 -2.62 -2.71 9.60
CA VAL A 376 -3.64 -1.66 9.40
C VAL A 376 -4.97 -2.13 9.97
N LEU A 377 -5.28 -1.68 11.19
CA LEU A 377 -6.53 -1.96 11.90
C LEU A 377 -6.94 -0.75 12.76
N PRO A 378 -8.22 -0.66 13.17
CA PRO A 378 -8.61 0.24 14.24
C PRO A 378 -7.83 -0.05 15.52
N PHE A 379 -7.42 0.98 16.25
CA PHE A 379 -6.51 0.85 17.40
C PHE A 379 -7.02 -0.13 18.47
N GLY A 380 -8.33 -0.19 18.67
CA GLY A 380 -8.96 -1.08 19.65
C GLY A 380 -9.32 -2.47 19.11
N ALA A 381 -9.02 -2.78 17.85
CA ALA A 381 -9.41 -4.04 17.23
C ALA A 381 -8.55 -5.22 17.74
N LEU A 382 -9.12 -6.41 17.73
CA LEU A 382 -8.39 -7.62 18.06
C LEU A 382 -7.38 -7.96 16.96
N ASN A 383 -6.09 -7.83 17.25
CA ASN A 383 -5.02 -8.14 16.30
C ASN A 383 -4.34 -9.50 16.53
N ALA A 384 -4.66 -10.22 17.60
CA ALA A 384 -3.87 -11.38 18.01
C ALA A 384 -3.83 -12.52 16.97
N HIS A 385 -4.86 -12.63 16.13
CA HIS A 385 -4.95 -13.64 15.07
C HIS A 385 -4.16 -13.28 13.80
N PHE A 386 -3.55 -12.08 13.76
CA PHE A 386 -2.64 -11.66 12.70
C PHE A 386 -1.24 -12.18 13.01
N ASN A 387 -1.05 -13.48 12.82
CA ASN A 387 0.16 -14.19 13.23
C ASN A 387 0.86 -14.90 12.07
N VAL A 388 0.48 -14.61 10.82
CA VAL A 388 1.12 -15.16 9.63
C VAL A 388 1.76 -14.04 8.82
N PRO A 389 3.08 -14.12 8.54
CA PRO A 389 3.77 -13.16 7.69
C PRO A 389 3.11 -12.98 6.32
N ASN A 390 2.94 -11.72 5.93
CA ASN A 390 2.69 -11.33 4.56
C ASN A 390 4.02 -11.27 3.80
N LEU A 391 4.43 -12.41 3.24
CA LEU A 391 5.70 -12.56 2.53
C LEU A 391 5.81 -11.71 1.26
N SER A 392 4.71 -11.10 0.79
CA SER A 392 4.79 -10.14 -0.32
C SER A 392 5.54 -8.85 0.04
N LEU A 393 5.76 -8.58 1.32
CA LEU A 393 6.52 -7.43 1.82
C LEU A 393 7.98 -7.77 2.16
N PHE A 394 8.40 -9.03 1.92
CA PHE A 394 9.72 -9.55 2.28
C PHE A 394 10.41 -10.24 1.09
N SER A 395 11.74 -10.15 1.03
CA SER A 395 12.55 -10.87 0.05
C SER A 395 12.48 -12.39 0.28
N PHE A 396 13.05 -13.18 -0.63
CA PHE A 396 13.15 -14.64 -0.45
C PHE A 396 13.95 -15.02 0.80
N GLU A 397 14.87 -14.17 1.23
CA GLU A 397 15.70 -14.30 2.44
C GLU A 397 15.03 -13.69 3.68
N GLY A 398 13.77 -13.25 3.56
CA GLY A 398 13.01 -12.66 4.65
C GLY A 398 13.40 -11.22 4.99
N ARG A 399 14.07 -10.48 4.09
CA ARG A 399 14.44 -9.06 4.29
C ARG A 399 13.27 -8.14 4.02
N TRP A 400 13.06 -7.10 4.83
CA TRP A 400 12.01 -6.10 4.56
C TRP A 400 12.28 -5.38 3.23
N LEU A 401 11.27 -5.28 2.37
CA LEU A 401 11.46 -4.77 1.00
C LEU A 401 11.22 -3.26 0.85
N GLN A 402 10.84 -2.53 1.90
CA GLN A 402 10.54 -1.10 1.80
C GLN A 402 11.48 -0.26 2.69
N THR A 403 11.29 1.06 2.69
CA THR A 403 12.00 1.94 3.63
C THR A 403 11.52 1.75 5.06
N ASP A 404 12.31 2.21 6.03
CA ASP A 404 11.94 2.21 7.45
C ASP A 404 10.80 3.17 7.76
N TYR A 405 10.54 4.16 6.90
CA TYR A 405 9.48 5.15 7.04
C TYR A 405 8.25 4.89 6.16
N ALA A 406 8.18 3.78 5.42
CA ALA A 406 7.02 3.46 4.60
C ALA A 406 5.72 3.50 5.43
N ASP A 407 4.69 4.15 4.89
CA ASP A 407 3.39 4.34 5.53
C ASP A 407 2.26 4.33 4.47
N PRO A 408 1.23 3.46 4.60
CA PRO A 408 0.10 3.44 3.69
C PRO A 408 -0.70 4.75 3.64
N LEU A 409 -0.61 5.61 4.66
CA LEU A 409 -1.29 6.91 4.68
C LEU A 409 -0.81 7.84 3.55
N GLU A 410 0.43 7.71 3.07
CA GLU A 410 0.98 8.55 2.00
C GLU A 410 0.26 8.35 0.65
N GLY A 411 -0.39 7.20 0.46
CA GLY A 411 -1.06 6.83 -0.77
C GLY A 411 -2.44 7.49 -0.98
N TRP A 412 -2.96 8.21 0.01
CA TRP A 412 -4.37 8.58 0.07
C TRP A 412 -4.61 9.98 0.62
N ASP A 413 -5.75 10.58 0.26
CA ASP A 413 -6.17 11.89 0.78
C ASP A 413 -6.61 11.75 2.25
N LEU A 414 -5.90 12.40 3.17
CA LEU A 414 -6.15 12.27 4.61
C LEU A 414 -7.49 12.89 5.04
N GLY A 415 -8.02 13.83 4.27
CA GLY A 415 -9.36 14.39 4.47
C GLY A 415 -10.42 13.33 4.22
N GLU A 416 -10.37 12.69 3.05
CA GLU A 416 -11.26 11.58 2.70
C GLU A 416 -11.12 10.40 3.67
N VAL A 417 -9.89 10.02 4.03
CA VAL A 417 -9.62 8.96 5.02
C VAL A 417 -10.34 9.25 6.34
N THR A 418 -10.20 10.47 6.84
CA THR A 418 -10.82 10.89 8.10
C THR A 418 -12.34 10.91 8.01
N GLU A 419 -12.91 11.41 6.91
CA GLU A 419 -14.36 11.48 6.73
C GLU A 419 -15.00 10.09 6.63
N VAL A 420 -14.40 9.17 5.86
CA VAL A 420 -14.88 7.79 5.79
C VAL A 420 -14.72 7.08 7.13
N GLY A 421 -13.62 7.30 7.83
CA GLY A 421 -13.41 6.78 9.19
C GLY A 421 -14.53 7.19 10.15
N LYS A 422 -14.84 8.49 10.21
CA LYS A 422 -15.94 9.03 11.02
C LYS A 422 -17.28 8.39 10.69
N ALA A 423 -17.58 8.20 9.40
CA ALA A 423 -18.81 7.57 8.95
C ALA A 423 -18.98 6.13 9.47
N HIS A 424 -17.86 5.45 9.75
CA HIS A 424 -17.82 4.10 10.33
C HIS A 424 -17.62 4.09 11.86
N GLY A 425 -17.63 5.26 12.51
CA GLY A 425 -17.53 5.41 13.96
C GLY A 425 -16.11 5.58 14.51
N ALA A 426 -15.08 5.53 13.65
CA ALA A 426 -13.70 5.85 14.07
C ALA A 426 -13.57 7.32 14.45
N THR A 427 -12.70 7.61 15.41
CA THR A 427 -12.33 9.00 15.72
C THR A 427 -11.19 9.43 14.81
N PRO A 428 -11.07 10.73 14.47
CA PRO A 428 -9.90 11.22 13.73
C PRO A 428 -8.57 10.99 14.44
N GLN A 429 -8.59 10.73 15.76
CA GLN A 429 -7.41 10.39 16.55
C GLN A 429 -6.91 8.98 16.23
N ASP A 430 -7.82 8.03 15.94
CA ASP A 430 -7.50 6.71 15.42
C ASP A 430 -7.33 6.77 13.89
N ILE A 431 -6.24 7.38 13.45
CA ILE A 431 -6.00 7.62 12.01
C ILE A 431 -5.85 6.32 11.20
N TYR A 432 -5.31 5.26 11.81
CA TYR A 432 -5.22 3.94 11.17
C TYR A 432 -6.55 3.19 11.18
N GLY A 433 -7.41 3.40 12.18
CA GLY A 433 -8.81 2.99 12.11
C GLY A 433 -9.58 3.71 11.00
N CYS A 434 -9.36 5.01 10.84
CA CYS A 434 -9.91 5.77 9.71
C CYS A 434 -9.41 5.21 8.37
N LEU A 435 -8.11 4.94 8.27
CA LEU A 435 -7.50 4.32 7.09
C LEU A 435 -8.09 2.94 6.80
N TYR A 436 -8.25 2.08 7.80
CA TYR A 436 -8.85 0.76 7.64
C TYR A 436 -10.24 0.84 6.99
N PHE A 437 -11.13 1.70 7.53
CA PHE A 437 -12.49 1.86 6.98
C PHE A 437 -12.48 2.52 5.60
N PHE A 438 -11.57 3.47 5.37
CA PHE A 438 -11.40 4.07 4.06
C PHE A 438 -10.95 3.04 3.01
N LEU A 439 -9.91 2.27 3.29
CA LEU A 439 -9.37 1.26 2.38
C LEU A 439 -10.39 0.16 2.09
N THR A 440 -11.05 -0.38 3.11
CA THR A 440 -12.10 -1.39 2.91
C THR A 440 -13.25 -0.83 2.08
N ALA A 441 -13.67 0.43 2.28
CA ALA A 441 -14.69 1.05 1.42
C ALA A 441 -14.25 1.18 -0.04
N GLN A 442 -13.01 1.60 -0.30
CA GLN A 442 -12.45 1.69 -1.66
C GLN A 442 -12.37 0.31 -2.34
N LEU A 443 -11.89 -0.70 -1.61
CA LEU A 443 -11.71 -2.05 -2.13
C LEU A 443 -13.05 -2.75 -2.38
N ARG A 444 -14.05 -2.55 -1.52
CA ARG A 444 -15.42 -3.05 -1.74
C ARG A 444 -16.06 -2.41 -2.97
N THR A 445 -15.93 -1.09 -3.11
CA THR A 445 -16.44 -0.38 -4.30
C THR A 445 -15.79 -0.95 -5.56
N PHE A 446 -14.47 -1.16 -5.55
CA PHE A 446 -13.76 -1.72 -6.70
C PHE A 446 -14.18 -3.16 -7.01
N HIS A 447 -14.34 -4.00 -5.97
CA HIS A 447 -14.87 -5.35 -6.10
C HIS A 447 -16.26 -5.37 -6.78
N GLN A 448 -17.15 -4.43 -6.44
CA GLN A 448 -18.44 -4.25 -7.11
C GLN A 448 -18.24 -3.81 -8.57
N ARG A 449 -17.35 -2.84 -8.82
CA ARG A 449 -17.09 -2.32 -10.17
C ARG A 449 -16.57 -3.39 -11.13
N LEU A 450 -15.68 -4.29 -10.68
CA LEU A 450 -15.19 -5.41 -11.50
C LEU A 450 -16.33 -6.35 -11.98
N ARG A 451 -17.41 -6.45 -11.21
CA ARG A 451 -18.60 -7.24 -11.55
C ARG A 451 -19.63 -6.45 -12.35
N GLN A 452 -19.61 -5.13 -12.21
CA GLN A 452 -20.55 -4.22 -12.85
C GLN A 452 -20.09 -3.84 -14.26
N PHE A 453 -18.87 -3.31 -14.39
CA PHE A 453 -18.33 -2.77 -15.62
C PHE A 453 -17.56 -3.82 -16.43
N PRO A 454 -17.54 -3.71 -17.76
CA PRO A 454 -16.60 -4.47 -18.58
C PRO A 454 -15.19 -3.88 -18.47
N VAL A 455 -14.29 -4.57 -17.76
CA VAL A 455 -12.90 -4.13 -17.59
C VAL A 455 -11.92 -5.20 -18.04
N THR A 456 -11.02 -4.86 -18.95
CA THR A 456 -9.93 -5.74 -19.39
C THR A 456 -8.60 -5.21 -18.89
N PHE A 457 -7.96 -5.95 -17.98
CA PHE A 457 -6.62 -5.65 -17.49
C PHE A 457 -5.56 -6.39 -18.29
N ASN A 458 -4.52 -5.70 -18.72
CA ASN A 458 -3.31 -6.29 -19.29
C ASN A 458 -2.12 -5.87 -18.40
N VAL A 459 -1.35 -6.84 -17.89
CA VAL A 459 -0.26 -6.55 -16.93
C VAL A 459 1.08 -7.07 -17.45
N TYR A 460 2.10 -6.22 -17.46
CA TYR A 460 3.44 -6.55 -17.98
C TYR A 460 4.58 -6.08 -17.05
N PRO A 461 5.70 -6.84 -16.99
CA PRO A 461 6.88 -6.51 -16.20
C PRO A 461 8.01 -5.94 -17.07
N VAL A 462 7.77 -4.85 -17.79
CA VAL A 462 8.69 -4.34 -18.83
C VAL A 462 9.14 -2.92 -18.52
N ASP A 463 10.39 -2.59 -18.85
CA ASP A 463 10.88 -1.20 -18.86
C ASP A 463 9.93 -0.29 -19.68
N ALA A 464 9.64 0.91 -19.20
CA ALA A 464 8.66 1.80 -19.83
C ALA A 464 9.00 2.14 -21.29
N ARG A 465 10.27 2.31 -21.64
CA ARG A 465 10.69 2.61 -23.02
C ARG A 465 10.65 1.36 -23.89
N GLY A 466 11.10 0.23 -23.33
CA GLY A 466 11.00 -1.08 -23.97
C GLY A 466 9.55 -1.42 -24.31
N LEU A 467 8.63 -1.20 -23.37
CA LEU A 467 7.20 -1.44 -23.55
C LEU A 467 6.61 -0.56 -24.65
N SER A 468 6.96 0.73 -24.68
CA SER A 468 6.52 1.63 -25.76
C SER A 468 6.95 1.12 -27.15
N LYS A 469 8.18 0.63 -27.28
CA LYS A 469 8.67 0.07 -28.56
C LYS A 469 7.87 -1.16 -28.97
N LEU A 470 7.67 -2.10 -28.04
CA LEU A 470 6.89 -3.31 -28.30
C LEU A 470 5.43 -2.98 -28.68
N LEU A 471 4.82 -1.98 -28.04
CA LEU A 471 3.46 -1.51 -28.37
C LEU A 471 3.39 -0.89 -29.77
N ARG A 472 4.38 -0.06 -30.15
CA ARG A 472 4.44 0.57 -31.48
C ARG A 472 4.66 -0.44 -32.60
N ASN A 473 5.41 -1.50 -32.33
CA ASN A 473 5.72 -2.54 -33.29
C ASN A 473 4.71 -3.69 -33.33
N ASP A 474 3.70 -3.67 -32.45
CA ASP A 474 2.72 -4.76 -32.29
C ASP A 474 3.33 -6.11 -31.86
N GLU A 475 4.38 -6.06 -31.03
CA GLU A 475 5.18 -7.22 -30.62
C GLU A 475 4.84 -7.73 -29.21
N ILE A 476 3.75 -7.24 -28.59
CA ILE A 476 3.38 -7.58 -27.21
C ILE A 476 2.58 -8.89 -27.18
N PRO A 477 3.08 -9.95 -26.52
CA PRO A 477 2.32 -11.19 -26.40
C PRO A 477 1.04 -11.00 -25.57
N GLY A 478 -0.08 -11.53 -26.07
CA GLY A 478 -1.33 -11.64 -25.32
C GLY A 478 -2.07 -10.33 -25.05
N LEU A 479 -1.66 -9.21 -25.68
CA LEU A 479 -2.32 -7.92 -25.52
C LEU A 479 -3.68 -7.92 -26.23
N LYS A 480 -4.77 -7.82 -25.46
CA LYS A 480 -6.13 -7.81 -26.02
C LYS A 480 -6.59 -6.44 -26.50
N ALA A 481 -6.12 -5.37 -25.85
CA ALA A 481 -6.46 -4.00 -26.19
C ALA A 481 -5.20 -3.22 -26.53
N LYS A 482 -5.11 -2.79 -27.79
CA LYS A 482 -3.96 -2.08 -28.34
C LYS A 482 -4.15 -0.56 -28.22
N PRO A 483 -3.07 0.23 -28.29
CA PRO A 483 -3.16 1.67 -28.50
C PRO A 483 -4.12 2.00 -29.67
N PRO A 484 -4.70 3.22 -29.68
CA PRO A 484 -4.32 4.37 -28.85
C PRO A 484 -4.90 4.37 -27.42
N TYR A 485 -4.25 5.10 -26.51
CA TYR A 485 -4.68 5.31 -25.12
C TYR A 485 -5.27 6.71 -24.89
N ASP A 486 -6.39 6.78 -24.18
CA ASP A 486 -7.02 8.04 -23.75
C ASP A 486 -6.29 8.68 -22.57
N ARG A 487 -5.66 7.88 -21.70
CA ARG A 487 -4.83 8.38 -20.60
C ARG A 487 -3.59 7.51 -20.45
N ILE A 488 -2.44 8.16 -20.28
CA ILE A 488 -1.17 7.51 -19.98
C ILE A 488 -0.62 8.15 -18.70
N GLU A 489 -0.74 7.45 -17.59
CA GLU A 489 -0.15 7.84 -16.31
C GLU A 489 1.26 7.24 -16.21
N VAL A 490 2.27 8.05 -15.87
CA VAL A 490 3.70 7.67 -15.94
C VAL A 490 4.46 7.86 -14.63
N SER A 491 3.76 8.09 -13.52
CA SER A 491 4.35 8.33 -12.21
C SER A 491 5.43 9.43 -12.25
N ASN A 492 6.57 9.21 -11.58
CA ASN A 492 7.72 10.12 -11.50
C ASN A 492 8.80 9.88 -12.56
N ILE A 493 8.59 9.02 -13.56
CA ILE A 493 9.66 8.69 -14.52
C ILE A 493 9.97 9.84 -15.51
N LEU A 494 9.22 10.94 -15.43
CA LEU A 494 9.53 12.22 -16.07
C LEU A 494 10.78 12.91 -15.48
N ASP A 495 11.14 12.62 -14.23
CA ASP A 495 12.37 13.15 -13.64
C ASP A 495 13.61 12.65 -14.40
N ALA A 496 14.61 13.52 -14.54
CA ALA A 496 15.82 13.25 -15.32
C ALA A 496 16.68 12.10 -14.76
N ASN A 497 16.51 11.75 -13.49
CA ASN A 497 17.20 10.61 -12.86
C ASN A 497 16.50 9.26 -13.14
N TYR A 498 15.44 9.24 -13.96
CA TYR A 498 14.77 8.04 -14.46
C TYR A 498 14.79 8.03 -16.01
N VAL A 499 13.64 8.13 -16.68
CA VAL A 499 13.57 8.19 -18.15
C VAL A 499 13.84 9.60 -18.66
N GLY A 500 13.29 10.60 -17.95
CA GLY A 500 13.40 12.00 -18.33
C GLY A 500 12.33 12.45 -19.33
N LEU A 501 12.00 13.74 -19.24
CA LEU A 501 10.90 14.38 -19.98
C LEU A 501 10.94 14.14 -21.50
N SER A 502 12.08 14.40 -22.16
CA SER A 502 12.16 14.35 -23.63
C SER A 502 11.97 12.94 -24.17
N ASP A 503 12.69 11.99 -23.58
CA ASP A 503 12.68 10.58 -24.00
C ASP A 503 11.32 9.95 -23.74
N LEU A 504 10.74 10.20 -22.57
CA LEU A 504 9.44 9.64 -22.21
C LEU A 504 8.33 10.12 -23.14
N LEU A 505 8.26 11.44 -23.39
CA LEU A 505 7.24 11.99 -24.27
C LEU A 505 7.44 11.52 -25.72
N SER A 506 8.68 11.38 -26.19
CA SER A 506 8.96 10.85 -27.53
C SER A 506 8.55 9.38 -27.68
N ASP A 507 8.70 8.59 -26.63
CA ASP A 507 8.33 7.18 -26.62
C ASP A 507 6.81 6.96 -26.50
N TRP A 508 6.10 7.78 -25.71
CA TRP A 508 4.69 7.53 -25.39
C TRP A 508 3.69 8.43 -26.13
N ALA A 509 4.09 9.59 -26.66
CA ALA A 509 3.19 10.44 -27.45
C ALA A 509 2.55 9.72 -28.65
N PRO A 510 3.27 8.88 -29.44
CA PRO A 510 2.67 8.16 -30.56
C PRO A 510 1.59 7.14 -30.17
N LEU A 511 1.51 6.77 -28.89
CA LEU A 511 0.54 5.81 -28.37
C LEU A 511 -0.71 6.50 -27.80
N LEU A 512 -0.75 7.83 -27.77
CA LEU A 512 -1.85 8.61 -27.25
C LEU A 512 -2.97 8.75 -28.29
N ALA A 513 -4.22 8.71 -27.85
CA ALA A 513 -5.38 8.93 -28.70
C ALA A 513 -5.45 10.35 -29.24
N ASP A 514 -5.93 10.48 -30.48
CA ASP A 514 -6.19 11.77 -31.11
C ASP A 514 -7.55 12.32 -30.66
N THR A 515 -7.64 12.68 -29.39
CA THR A 515 -8.81 13.35 -28.81
C THR A 515 -8.37 14.57 -28.00
N ARG A 516 -9.28 15.55 -27.85
CA ARG A 516 -8.98 16.76 -27.05
C ARG A 516 -8.74 16.46 -25.58
N THR A 517 -9.27 15.35 -25.08
CA THR A 517 -9.18 14.94 -23.68
C THR A 517 -8.04 13.97 -23.42
N ALA A 518 -7.44 13.39 -24.46
CA ALA A 518 -6.31 12.50 -24.30
C ALA A 518 -5.12 13.19 -23.60
N SER A 519 -4.44 12.49 -22.70
CA SER A 519 -3.34 13.07 -21.92
C SER A 519 -2.32 12.07 -21.43
N ILE A 520 -1.06 12.53 -21.40
CA ILE A 520 0.00 11.95 -20.57
C ILE A 520 0.02 12.73 -19.25
N VAL A 521 -0.03 12.02 -18.12
CA VAL A 521 -0.03 12.59 -16.77
C VAL A 521 1.10 11.96 -15.98
N GLY A 522 1.89 12.79 -15.30
CA GLY A 522 2.91 12.34 -14.38
C GLY A 522 3.29 13.48 -13.45
N TYR A 523 4.26 13.22 -12.59
CA TYR A 523 4.77 14.21 -11.64
C TYR A 523 6.29 14.22 -11.62
N PHE A 524 6.86 15.26 -11.01
CA PHE A 524 8.29 15.35 -10.75
C PHE A 524 8.48 15.31 -9.24
N MET A 525 9.13 14.28 -8.76
CA MET A 525 9.43 14.09 -7.34
C MET A 525 10.76 14.71 -6.96
N ASN A 526 11.70 14.82 -7.90
CA ASN A 526 13.11 15.14 -7.62
C ASN A 526 13.59 16.46 -8.25
N TRP A 527 12.73 17.18 -8.98
CA TRP A 527 13.12 18.38 -9.75
C TRP A 527 13.77 19.51 -8.93
N PHE A 528 13.46 19.63 -7.63
CA PHE A 528 14.05 20.65 -6.77
C PHE A 528 15.57 20.46 -6.55
N PHE A 529 16.13 19.28 -6.86
CA PHE A 529 17.59 19.09 -6.87
C PHE A 529 18.25 19.87 -8.02
N ALA A 530 17.54 20.08 -9.13
CA ALA A 530 18.04 20.79 -10.31
C ALA A 530 17.59 22.27 -10.36
N GLN A 531 16.65 22.67 -9.50
CA GLN A 531 16.09 24.01 -9.46
C GLN A 531 16.06 24.52 -8.01
N GLU A 532 17.10 25.26 -7.63
CA GLU A 532 17.34 25.70 -6.25
C GLU A 532 16.16 26.46 -5.63
N ASP A 533 15.52 27.37 -6.35
CA ASP A 533 14.35 28.13 -5.89
C ASP A 533 13.03 27.33 -5.93
N GLY A 534 13.09 26.02 -6.18
CA GLY A 534 11.93 25.11 -6.17
C GLY A 534 11.41 24.77 -4.77
N ARG A 535 12.24 24.91 -3.73
CA ARG A 535 11.85 24.77 -2.32
C ARG A 535 11.82 26.11 -1.60
N ALA A 536 10.91 26.23 -0.64
CA ALA A 536 10.77 27.41 0.19
C ALA A 536 12.07 27.75 0.94
N SER A 537 12.78 26.71 1.42
CA SER A 537 14.03 26.83 2.18
C SER A 537 15.19 27.42 1.39
N SER A 538 15.16 27.35 0.06
CA SER A 538 16.21 27.81 -0.84
C SER A 538 15.76 28.92 -1.80
N ALA A 539 14.51 29.36 -1.71
CA ALA A 539 13.94 30.47 -2.48
C ALA A 539 14.35 31.88 -2.00
N GLY A 540 15.28 31.97 -1.04
CA GLY A 540 15.80 33.21 -0.48
C GLY A 540 14.98 33.77 0.70
N LYS A 541 15.58 34.74 1.41
CA LYS A 541 15.08 35.23 2.71
C LYS A 541 13.64 35.77 2.64
N ALA A 542 13.28 36.49 1.57
CA ALA A 542 11.94 37.07 1.43
C ALA A 542 10.84 36.01 1.27
N ALA A 543 11.12 34.93 0.53
CA ALA A 543 10.20 33.82 0.35
C ALA A 543 10.00 33.07 1.68
N ILE A 544 11.09 32.75 2.37
CA ILE A 544 11.08 32.12 3.71
C ILE A 544 10.24 32.97 4.69
N GLN A 545 10.51 34.28 4.77
CA GLN A 545 9.75 35.18 5.65
C GLN A 545 8.27 35.30 5.28
N ASN A 546 7.91 35.19 4.00
CA ASN A 546 6.51 35.19 3.58
C ASN A 546 5.81 33.89 4.01
N VAL A 547 6.44 32.74 3.78
CA VAL A 547 5.91 31.43 4.18
C VAL A 547 5.75 31.34 5.70
N ILE A 548 6.76 31.75 6.48
CA ILE A 548 6.66 31.80 7.95
C ILE A 548 5.49 32.70 8.40
N ARG A 549 5.29 33.85 7.73
CA ARG A 549 4.13 34.72 8.01
C ARG A 549 2.79 34.06 7.69
N LYS A 550 2.69 33.27 6.61
CA LYS A 550 1.49 32.49 6.30
C LYS A 550 1.23 31.43 7.37
N MET A 551 2.25 30.65 7.72
CA MET A 551 2.17 29.64 8.79
C MET A 551 1.73 30.25 10.13
N ALA A 552 2.21 31.46 10.44
CA ALA A 552 1.88 32.14 11.70
C ALA A 552 0.39 32.51 11.79
N LYS A 553 -0.20 32.88 10.65
CA LYS A 553 -1.62 33.21 10.56
C LYS A 553 -2.53 31.98 10.69
N GLU A 554 -2.03 30.79 10.39
CA GLU A 554 -2.81 29.56 10.49
C GLU A 554 -2.90 29.00 11.92
N GLU A 555 -2.39 29.73 12.93
CA GLU A 555 -2.40 29.56 14.41
C GLU A 555 -2.02 28.17 14.99
N LYS A 556 -2.11 27.10 14.21
CA LYS A 556 -2.01 25.69 14.62
C LYS A 556 -0.60 25.12 14.41
N ILE A 557 0.18 25.67 13.48
CA ILE A 557 1.49 25.10 13.11
C ILE A 557 2.62 25.67 13.99
N LEU A 558 2.67 26.99 14.22
CA LEU A 558 3.81 27.63 14.89
C LEU A 558 3.84 27.48 16.42
N ARG A 559 2.68 27.39 17.10
CA ARG A 559 2.64 27.31 18.58
C ARG A 559 3.28 26.03 19.14
N HIS A 560 3.34 24.96 18.35
CA HIS A 560 3.96 23.69 18.78
C HIS A 560 5.48 23.65 18.55
N ILE A 561 6.01 24.54 17.70
CA ILE A 561 7.36 24.42 17.15
C ILE A 561 8.30 25.50 17.70
N GLN A 562 7.76 26.61 18.21
CA GLN A 562 8.52 27.71 18.86
C GLN A 562 9.39 27.28 20.04
N GLU A 563 9.22 26.07 20.55
CA GLU A 563 10.01 25.51 21.64
C GLU A 563 11.27 24.76 21.19
N PHE A 564 11.49 24.64 19.87
CA PHE A 564 12.65 24.03 19.26
C PHE A 564 13.52 25.14 18.67
N GLY A 565 14.79 25.26 19.07
CA GLY A 565 15.68 26.32 18.58
C GLY A 565 15.68 26.47 17.05
N ASP A 566 16.00 27.67 16.56
CA ASP A 566 15.74 28.14 15.19
C ASP A 566 16.13 27.15 14.08
N GLU A 567 17.30 26.52 14.16
CA GLU A 567 17.79 25.58 13.14
C GLU A 567 16.97 24.28 13.08
N THR A 568 16.62 23.71 14.23
CA THR A 568 15.81 22.49 14.31
C THR A 568 14.36 22.76 13.92
N MET A 569 13.81 23.92 14.31
CA MET A 569 12.50 24.38 13.86
C MET A 569 12.47 24.43 12.32
N MET A 570 13.43 25.11 11.70
CA MET A 570 13.46 25.28 10.24
C MET A 570 13.49 23.96 9.49
N TYR A 571 14.23 22.97 10.00
CA TYR A 571 14.27 21.65 9.40
C TYR A 571 12.94 20.90 9.54
N LEU A 572 12.30 20.96 10.72
CA LEU A 572 11.02 20.29 10.98
C LEU A 572 9.89 20.82 10.10
N ILE A 573 9.84 22.14 9.88
CA ILE A 573 8.78 22.79 9.10
C ILE A 573 9.04 22.82 7.60
N SER A 574 10.23 22.41 7.13
CA SER A 574 10.63 22.57 5.72
C SER A 574 9.63 21.98 4.72
N SER A 575 9.08 20.79 4.98
CA SER A 575 8.04 20.18 4.14
C SER A 575 6.74 20.99 4.13
N ASP A 576 6.37 21.55 5.27
CA ASP A 576 5.11 22.27 5.46
C ASP A 576 5.23 23.67 4.84
N MET A 577 6.45 24.23 4.85
CA MET A 577 6.77 25.45 4.12
C MET A 577 6.56 25.27 2.61
N ASP A 578 6.97 24.13 2.06
CA ASP A 578 6.81 23.85 0.62
C ASP A 578 5.33 23.79 0.23
N ALA A 579 4.44 23.29 1.09
CA ALA A 579 2.99 23.30 0.85
C ALA A 579 2.38 24.72 0.77
N LEU A 580 3.00 25.71 1.42
CA LEU A 580 2.55 27.11 1.45
C LEU A 580 3.34 28.02 0.50
N TYR A 581 4.34 27.46 -0.17
CA TYR A 581 5.21 28.14 -1.10
C TYR A 581 4.67 28.03 -2.52
N GLU A 582 4.61 29.17 -3.21
CA GLU A 582 4.22 29.19 -4.61
C GLU A 582 5.46 28.89 -5.46
N ASN A 583 5.58 27.66 -5.95
CA ASN A 583 6.71 27.16 -6.73
C ASN A 583 6.43 26.99 -8.24
N SER A 584 5.29 27.46 -8.76
CA SER A 584 4.91 27.33 -10.18
C SER A 584 5.90 28.01 -11.13
N LYS A 585 6.36 29.23 -10.79
CA LYS A 585 7.37 29.95 -11.60
C LYS A 585 8.73 29.24 -11.62
N PRO A 586 9.31 28.83 -10.47
CA PRO A 586 10.48 27.94 -10.45
C PRO A 586 10.27 26.68 -11.28
N PHE A 587 9.11 26.04 -11.18
CA PHE A 587 8.81 24.81 -11.90
C PHE A 587 8.73 25.02 -13.43
N GLU A 588 8.10 26.09 -13.90
CA GLU A 588 8.11 26.47 -15.31
C GLU A 588 9.54 26.71 -15.84
N LYS A 589 10.37 27.41 -15.05
CA LYS A 589 11.79 27.63 -15.37
C LYS A 589 12.56 26.31 -15.46
N PHE A 590 12.30 25.38 -14.55
CA PHE A 590 12.85 24.03 -14.60
C PHE A 590 12.44 23.30 -15.89
N LEU A 591 11.14 23.28 -16.23
CA LEU A 591 10.66 22.63 -17.45
C LEU A 591 11.30 23.22 -18.72
N ARG A 592 11.48 24.54 -18.79
CA ARG A 592 12.20 25.19 -19.90
C ARG A 592 13.65 24.74 -20.00
N LYS A 593 14.36 24.61 -18.86
CA LYS A 593 15.73 24.05 -18.83
C LYS A 593 15.78 22.59 -19.28
N GLN A 594 14.73 21.81 -19.01
CA GLN A 594 14.58 20.43 -19.48
C GLN A 594 14.15 20.34 -20.96
N GLY A 595 14.01 21.46 -21.67
CA GLY A 595 13.73 21.47 -23.10
C GLY A 595 12.27 21.22 -23.48
N ILE A 596 11.31 21.42 -22.57
CA ILE A 596 9.88 21.13 -22.79
C ILE A 596 9.35 21.70 -24.11
N GLU A 597 9.73 22.92 -24.50
CA GLU A 597 9.24 23.57 -25.72
C GLU A 597 9.63 22.81 -26.99
N ASN A 598 10.87 22.31 -27.05
CA ASN A 598 11.35 21.54 -28.19
C ASN A 598 10.69 20.17 -28.22
N THR A 599 10.59 19.49 -27.07
CA THR A 599 9.92 18.20 -26.95
C THR A 599 8.45 18.29 -27.37
N LEU A 600 7.71 19.31 -26.92
CA LEU A 600 6.30 19.52 -27.30
C LEU A 600 6.15 19.78 -28.81
N ARG A 601 7.06 20.54 -29.44
CA ARG A 601 7.06 20.73 -30.90
C ARG A 601 7.31 19.42 -31.66
N GLN A 602 8.27 18.61 -31.20
CA GLN A 602 8.62 17.33 -31.83
C GLN A 602 7.52 16.28 -31.70
N THR A 603 6.89 16.21 -30.52
CA THR A 603 5.83 15.24 -30.21
C THR A 603 4.44 15.72 -30.61
N GLN A 604 4.31 16.97 -31.05
CA GLN A 604 3.04 17.66 -31.35
C GLN A 604 2.08 17.77 -30.15
N LEU A 605 2.58 17.50 -28.94
CA LEU A 605 1.84 17.68 -27.71
C LEU A 605 1.74 19.16 -27.31
N LYS A 606 0.81 19.45 -26.40
CA LYS A 606 0.69 20.76 -25.75
C LYS A 606 0.57 20.58 -24.25
N LEU A 607 1.22 21.44 -23.49
CA LEU A 607 0.99 21.54 -22.06
C LEU A 607 -0.40 22.16 -21.82
N ARG A 608 -1.21 21.55 -20.95
CA ARG A 608 -2.54 22.08 -20.63
C ARG A 608 -2.40 23.32 -19.75
N GLU A 609 -2.96 24.45 -20.19
CA GLU A 609 -3.05 25.67 -19.37
C GLU A 609 -3.97 25.47 -18.16
N ARG A 610 -5.04 24.69 -18.34
CA ARG A 610 -5.97 24.32 -17.28
C ARG A 610 -5.94 22.82 -17.04
N HIS A 611 -5.54 22.43 -15.84
CA HIS A 611 -5.54 21.03 -15.47
C HIS A 611 -6.97 20.54 -15.20
N THR A 612 -7.32 19.38 -15.76
CA THR A 612 -8.63 18.74 -15.59
C THR A 612 -8.56 17.39 -14.89
N ILE A 613 -7.35 16.90 -14.58
CA ILE A 613 -7.12 15.61 -13.91
C ILE A 613 -6.67 15.89 -12.47
N VAL A 614 -5.50 16.51 -12.30
CA VAL A 614 -4.99 16.95 -11.00
C VAL A 614 -5.07 18.48 -10.89
N PRO A 615 -5.78 19.06 -9.91
CA PRO A 615 -5.87 20.51 -9.78
C PRO A 615 -4.50 21.14 -9.50
N HIS A 616 -4.30 22.40 -9.91
CA HIS A 616 -3.05 23.14 -9.70
C HIS A 616 -2.75 23.42 -8.22
N VAL A 617 -3.79 23.48 -7.37
CA VAL A 617 -3.68 23.63 -5.92
C VAL A 617 -4.68 22.67 -5.29
N SER A 618 -4.24 21.79 -4.39
CA SER A 618 -5.16 20.96 -3.60
C SER A 618 -6.04 21.87 -2.74
N VAL A 619 -7.35 21.65 -2.78
CA VAL A 619 -8.35 22.49 -2.10
C VAL A 619 -8.40 22.22 -0.59
N HIS A 620 -7.54 21.34 -0.09
CA HIS A 620 -7.46 20.94 1.32
C HIS A 620 -6.04 21.18 1.84
N PRO A 621 -5.84 22.21 2.68
CA PRO A 621 -4.58 22.44 3.40
C PRO A 621 -4.35 21.43 4.52
#